data_AF-A0A433V1J9-F1
#
_entry.id   AF-A0A433V1J9-F1
#
_cell.length_a   1.000
_cell.length_b   1.000
_cell.length_c   1.000
_cell.angle_alpha   90.00
_cell.angle_beta   90.00
_cell.angle_gamma   90.00
#
_symmetry.space_group_name_H-M   'P 1'
#
loop_
_entity.id
_entity.type
_entity.pdbx_description
1 polymer ?
#
loop_
_entity_poly.entity_id
_entity_poly.type
_entity_poly.pdbx_seq_one_letter_code
_entity_poly.pdbx_strand_id
1 'polypeptide(L)'
;MSNDSTEFNDFNKFKEVYIGLPEHLKHLVVWVEKKYRTNPLSLTPGPYDVITVNHDLTVAKPVLAYNNIHTPSMYITTFYDGVVYHGTVYNGTVYAREHKQNNTTSEFVEVWNSSTSTKKLKAALEEFESQNPNE
;
A
#
# COMPACT_ATOMS: atom_id res chain seq x y z
N MET A 1 11.16 7.35 45.71
CA MET A 1 12.15 7.50 44.63
C MET A 1 11.77 6.52 43.53
N SER A 2 11.63 7.07 42.32
CA SER A 2 11.39 6.45 41.01
C SER A 2 10.15 5.60 40.80
N ASN A 3 9.08 6.30 40.38
CA ASN A 3 8.15 5.82 39.36
C ASN A 3 8.93 5.55 38.08
N ASP A 4 8.83 4.34 37.53
CA ASP A 4 9.17 4.09 36.13
C ASP A 4 8.04 3.25 35.51
N SER A 5 7.00 3.96 35.10
CA SER A 5 5.89 3.43 34.27
C SER A 5 5.93 4.11 32.89
N THR A 6 7.15 4.43 32.46
CA THR A 6 7.44 5.12 31.21
C THR A 6 7.64 4.08 30.11
N GLU A 7 6.58 3.47 29.59
CA GLU A 7 6.65 2.85 28.24
C GLU A 7 5.29 2.51 27.57
N PHE A 8 4.17 3.04 28.06
CA PHE A 8 2.90 3.04 27.29
C PHE A 8 2.75 4.33 26.45
N ASN A 9 3.81 4.73 25.75
CA ASN A 9 3.86 6.01 25.03
C ASN A 9 4.29 5.85 23.56
N ASP A 10 3.74 4.86 22.86
CA ASP A 10 3.96 4.67 21.43
C ASP A 10 2.71 4.95 20.57
N PHE A 11 1.68 5.60 21.13
CA PHE A 11 0.55 6.15 20.35
C PHE A 11 0.93 7.38 19.49
N ASN A 12 2.19 7.83 19.56
CA ASN A 12 2.65 9.07 18.93
C ASN A 12 3.60 8.88 17.74
N LYS A 13 3.75 7.67 17.21
CA LYS A 13 4.75 7.39 16.17
C LYS A 13 4.14 7.36 14.76
N PHE A 14 3.67 8.52 14.32
CA PHE A 14 3.05 8.86 13.03
C PHE A 14 1.51 8.76 13.01
N LYS A 15 0.84 9.92 13.03
CA LYS A 15 -0.46 10.07 12.36
C LYS A 15 -0.20 9.81 10.88
N GLU A 16 -0.35 8.58 10.44
CA GLU A 16 -0.34 8.27 9.02
C GLU A 16 -1.52 8.99 8.38
N VAL A 17 -1.19 9.90 7.46
CA VAL A 17 -2.17 10.76 6.82
C VAL A 17 -2.75 9.99 5.64
N TYR A 18 -4.04 9.65 5.74
CA TYR A 18 -4.80 8.90 4.74
C TYR A 18 -5.66 9.81 3.86
N ILE A 19 -5.10 10.94 3.39
CA ILE A 19 -5.83 11.81 2.46
C ILE A 19 -6.10 11.03 1.18
N GLY A 20 -7.29 11.18 0.59
CA GLY A 20 -7.72 10.46 -0.62
C GLY A 20 -8.20 9.03 -0.39
N LEU A 21 -7.93 8.42 0.77
CA LEU A 21 -8.45 7.09 1.08
C LEU A 21 -9.89 7.17 1.62
N PRO A 22 -10.83 6.31 1.16
CA PRO A 22 -12.18 6.22 1.72
C PRO A 22 -12.20 6.04 3.24
N GLU A 23 -13.06 6.79 3.95
CA GLU A 23 -13.11 6.81 5.43
C GLU A 23 -13.27 5.43 6.07
N HIS A 24 -14.10 4.58 5.48
CA HIS A 24 -14.35 3.23 5.99
C HIS A 24 -13.13 2.30 5.90
N LEU A 25 -12.09 2.66 5.13
CA LEU A 25 -10.87 1.85 5.02
C LEU A 25 -9.79 2.28 6.01
N LYS A 26 -9.77 3.53 6.46
CA LYS A 26 -8.66 4.12 7.23
C LYS A 26 -8.33 3.36 8.52
N HIS A 27 -9.35 2.84 9.20
CA HIS A 27 -9.19 2.08 10.44
C HIS A 27 -8.86 0.60 10.22
N LEU A 28 -8.86 0.14 8.97
CA LEU A 28 -8.55 -1.23 8.58
C LEU A 28 -7.12 -1.37 8.04
N VAL A 29 -6.42 -0.24 7.85
CA VAL A 29 -5.09 -0.23 7.27
C VAL A 29 -4.08 -0.83 8.24
N VAL A 30 -3.31 -1.80 7.73
CA VAL A 30 -2.17 -2.41 8.41
C VAL A 30 -0.93 -2.22 7.56
N TRP A 31 0.05 -1.46 8.08
CA TRP A 31 1.32 -1.26 7.40
C TRP A 31 2.24 -2.46 7.60
N VAL A 32 2.62 -3.07 6.48
CA VAL A 32 3.53 -4.20 6.47
C VAL A 32 4.95 -3.69 6.68
N GLU A 33 5.50 -3.92 7.87
CA GLU A 33 6.88 -3.56 8.18
C GLU A 33 7.87 -4.24 7.22
N LYS A 34 8.98 -3.56 6.90
CA LYS A 34 10.03 -4.06 5.99
C LYS A 34 10.53 -5.46 6.36
N LYS A 35 10.65 -5.77 7.66
CA LYS A 35 11.11 -7.09 8.16
C LYS A 35 10.21 -8.26 7.76
N TYR A 36 8.94 -7.99 7.44
CA TYR A 36 7.96 -8.99 6.99
C TYR A 36 7.84 -9.08 5.47
N ARG A 37 8.56 -8.23 4.71
CA ARG A 37 8.52 -8.24 3.26
C ARG A 37 9.60 -9.19 2.73
N THR A 38 9.17 -10.28 2.12
CA THR A 38 10.08 -11.32 1.60
C THR A 38 10.57 -11.04 0.18
N ASN A 39 9.91 -10.15 -0.56
CA ASN A 39 10.32 -9.77 -1.91
C ASN A 39 11.34 -8.62 -1.85
N PRO A 40 12.57 -8.83 -2.37
CA PRO A 40 13.63 -7.80 -2.38
C PRO A 40 13.24 -6.48 -3.04
N LEU A 41 12.29 -6.49 -3.99
CA LEU A 41 11.83 -5.28 -4.68
C LEU A 41 11.19 -4.24 -3.74
N SER A 42 10.74 -4.66 -2.57
CA SER A 42 10.19 -3.76 -1.54
C SER A 42 11.19 -3.22 -0.53
N LEU A 43 12.45 -3.67 -0.63
CA LEU A 43 13.53 -3.24 0.24
C LEU A 43 14.28 -2.05 -0.35
N THR A 44 14.25 -1.90 -1.69
CA THR A 44 14.75 -0.71 -2.38
C THR A 44 13.87 0.49 -2.03
N PRO A 45 14.42 1.54 -1.37
CA PRO A 45 13.67 2.74 -1.07
C PRO A 45 13.15 3.43 -2.32
N GLY A 46 11.94 3.98 -2.23
CA GLY A 46 11.36 4.82 -3.27
C GLY A 46 10.20 5.65 -2.76
N PRO A 47 9.67 6.56 -3.57
CA PRO A 47 8.74 7.56 -3.09
C PRO A 47 7.30 7.06 -3.01
N TYR A 48 7.04 5.79 -3.31
CA TYR A 48 5.66 5.31 -3.42
C TYR A 48 5.20 4.59 -2.15
N ASP A 49 3.96 4.89 -1.76
CA ASP A 49 3.19 4.07 -0.83
C ASP A 49 2.00 3.47 -1.57
N VAL A 50 1.67 2.23 -1.23
CA VAL A 50 0.58 1.49 -1.86
C VAL A 50 -0.31 0.86 -0.79
N ILE A 51 -1.61 0.92 -1.01
CA ILE A 51 -2.64 0.25 -0.21
C ILE A 51 -3.40 -0.72 -1.09
N THR A 52 -3.55 -1.97 -0.65
CA THR A 52 -4.32 -3.01 -1.33
C THR A 52 -5.53 -3.42 -0.49
N VAL A 53 -6.70 -3.43 -1.11
CA VAL A 53 -8.00 -3.74 -0.51
C VAL A 53 -8.53 -5.00 -1.15
N ASN A 54 -8.69 -6.07 -0.39
CA ASN A 54 -9.30 -7.30 -0.90
C ASN A 54 -10.84 -7.20 -0.81
N HIS A 55 -11.54 -7.51 -1.89
CA HIS A 55 -13.01 -7.53 -1.93
C HIS A 55 -13.60 -8.89 -1.54
N ASP A 56 -12.78 -9.92 -1.35
CA ASP A 56 -13.23 -11.21 -0.87
C ASP A 56 -13.65 -11.11 0.60
N LEU A 57 -14.95 -10.90 0.80
CA LEU A 57 -15.60 -10.76 2.10
C LEU A 57 -15.65 -12.07 2.90
N THR A 58 -15.25 -13.21 2.32
CA THR A 58 -15.26 -14.50 3.01
C THR A 58 -14.08 -14.69 3.95
N VAL A 59 -13.04 -13.85 3.81
CA VAL A 59 -11.88 -13.84 4.68
C VAL A 59 -11.75 -12.43 5.23
N ALA A 60 -11.71 -12.28 6.55
CA ALA A 60 -11.35 -11.03 7.19
C ALA A 60 -9.89 -10.71 6.88
N LYS A 61 -9.63 -10.12 5.70
CA LYS A 61 -8.29 -9.72 5.28
C LYS A 61 -8.10 -8.25 5.62
N PRO A 62 -7.02 -7.89 6.34
CA PRO A 62 -6.68 -6.49 6.57
C PRO A 62 -6.42 -5.77 5.26
N VAL A 63 -6.68 -4.46 5.24
CA VAL A 63 -6.26 -3.56 4.16
C VAL A 63 -4.75 -3.38 4.30
N LEU A 64 -3.97 -3.92 3.37
CA LEU A 64 -2.51 -3.96 3.51
C LEU A 64 -1.88 -2.72 2.91
N ALA A 65 -1.02 -2.06 3.67
CA ALA A 65 -0.28 -0.90 3.23
C ALA A 65 1.23 -1.17 3.20
N TYR A 66 1.90 -0.62 2.20
CA TYR A 66 3.31 -0.80 1.97
C TYR A 66 3.92 0.57 1.65
N ASN A 67 4.86 1.01 2.47
CA ASN A 67 5.54 2.29 2.28
C ASN A 67 6.91 2.14 1.63
N ASN A 68 7.39 3.24 1.08
CA ASN A 68 8.77 3.40 0.63
C ASN A 68 9.18 2.33 -0.40
N ILE A 69 8.32 2.14 -1.41
CA ILE A 69 8.53 1.19 -2.51
C ILE A 69 9.08 1.95 -3.72
N HIS A 70 10.11 1.39 -4.38
CA HIS A 70 10.68 1.95 -5.62
C HIS A 70 9.84 1.70 -6.86
N THR A 71 9.31 0.48 -7.00
CA THR A 71 8.56 0.08 -8.19
C THR A 71 7.30 -0.68 -7.79
N PRO A 72 6.25 0.03 -7.33
CA PRO A 72 4.93 -0.54 -7.05
C PRO A 72 4.43 -1.55 -8.08
N SER A 73 4.54 -1.25 -9.38
CA SER A 73 4.06 -2.09 -10.48
C SER A 73 4.68 -3.47 -10.43
N MET A 74 5.98 -3.57 -10.17
CA MET A 74 6.67 -4.85 -10.05
C MET A 74 6.41 -5.53 -8.72
N TYR A 75 6.44 -4.79 -7.61
CA TYR A 75 6.27 -5.38 -6.27
C TYR A 75 4.85 -5.92 -6.06
N ILE A 76 3.82 -5.11 -6.30
CA ILE A 76 2.43 -5.47 -6.03
C ILE A 76 1.98 -6.61 -6.95
N THR A 77 2.37 -6.58 -8.23
CA THR A 77 2.00 -7.63 -9.18
C THR A 77 2.64 -8.97 -8.85
N THR A 78 3.76 -9.02 -8.11
CA THR A 78 4.31 -10.31 -7.67
C THR A 78 3.36 -11.09 -6.74
N PHE A 79 2.50 -10.42 -5.98
CA PHE A 79 1.51 -11.06 -5.12
C PHE A 79 0.20 -11.37 -5.83
N TYR A 80 -0.14 -10.59 -6.85
CA TYR A 80 -1.51 -10.52 -7.38
C TYR A 80 -1.65 -10.84 -8.88
N ASP A 81 -0.54 -10.84 -9.63
CA ASP A 81 -0.46 -11.15 -11.07
C ASP A 81 0.43 -12.40 -11.32
N GLY A 82 1.45 -12.61 -10.48
CA GLY A 82 2.49 -13.63 -10.66
C GLY A 82 2.22 -15.01 -10.06
N VAL A 83 1.17 -15.19 -9.27
CA VAL A 83 0.75 -16.51 -8.78
C VAL A 83 -0.71 -16.68 -9.12
N VAL A 84 -0.96 -17.46 -10.18
CA VAL A 84 -2.19 -18.22 -10.34
C VAL A 84 -2.36 -19.07 -9.06
N TYR A 85 -2.95 -18.52 -8.01
CA TYR A 85 -3.57 -19.32 -6.96
C TYR A 85 -4.87 -19.83 -7.58
N HIS A 86 -4.77 -20.96 -8.29
CA HIS A 86 -5.89 -21.67 -8.91
C HIS A 86 -6.76 -20.85 -9.88
N GLY A 87 -6.16 -19.98 -10.70
CA GLY A 87 -6.91 -19.24 -11.75
C GLY A 87 -7.70 -18.05 -11.23
N THR A 88 -7.49 -17.65 -9.97
CA THR A 88 -8.22 -16.54 -9.36
C THR A 88 -7.47 -15.23 -9.58
N VAL A 89 -8.07 -14.34 -10.36
CA VAL A 89 -7.63 -12.93 -10.49
C VAL A 89 -7.83 -12.26 -9.13
N TYR A 90 -6.85 -11.47 -8.69
CA TYR A 90 -7.02 -10.64 -7.51
C TYR A 90 -8.32 -9.81 -7.61
N ASN A 91 -9.25 -10.04 -6.68
CA ASN A 91 -10.47 -9.27 -6.56
C ASN A 91 -10.26 -8.20 -5.49
N GLY A 92 -9.98 -6.98 -5.91
CA GLY A 92 -9.65 -5.91 -5.00
C GLY A 92 -9.50 -4.55 -5.65
N THR A 93 -9.07 -3.60 -4.84
CA THR A 93 -8.75 -2.22 -5.22
C THR A 93 -7.34 -1.88 -4.74
N VAL A 94 -6.60 -1.13 -5.55
CA VAL A 94 -5.26 -0.65 -5.24
C VAL A 94 -5.26 0.86 -5.27
N TYR A 95 -4.87 1.45 -4.15
CA TYR A 95 -4.61 2.87 -4.01
C TYR A 95 -3.11 3.10 -3.94
N ALA A 96 -2.61 4.16 -4.56
CA ALA A 96 -1.22 4.53 -4.46
C ALA A 96 -1.06 6.03 -4.26
N ARG A 97 0.08 6.43 -3.71
CA ARG A 97 0.54 7.81 -3.69
C ARG A 97 2.03 7.87 -3.90
N GLU A 98 2.49 9.01 -4.38
CA GLU A 98 3.90 9.38 -4.38
C GLU A 98 4.12 10.44 -3.29
N HIS A 99 5.03 10.19 -2.35
CA HIS A 99 5.50 11.19 -1.40
C HIS A 99 6.83 11.76 -1.88
N LYS A 100 6.91 13.10 -2.00
CA LYS A 100 8.21 13.76 -2.17
C LYS A 100 8.96 13.66 -0.83
N GLN A 101 10.27 13.40 -0.87
CA GLN A 101 11.08 13.23 0.34
C GLN A 101 10.71 14.30 1.40
N ASN A 102 10.20 13.85 2.55
CA ASN A 102 9.74 14.65 3.71
C ASN A 102 8.34 15.29 3.65
N ASN A 103 7.48 14.98 2.66
CA ASN A 103 6.09 15.45 2.64
C ASN A 103 5.06 14.30 2.49
N THR A 104 4.30 14.03 3.56
CA THR A 104 3.27 12.97 3.62
C THR A 104 1.87 13.48 3.26
N THR A 105 1.71 14.69 2.72
CA THR A 105 0.40 15.25 2.38
C THR A 105 -0.18 14.78 1.05
N SER A 106 0.56 14.00 0.26
CA SER A 106 0.06 13.46 -1.00
C SER A 106 -1.13 12.54 -0.76
N GLU A 107 -2.15 12.72 -1.60
CA GLU A 107 -3.38 11.93 -1.52
C GLU A 107 -3.15 10.54 -2.11
N PHE A 108 -3.76 9.53 -1.50
CA PHE A 108 -3.97 8.24 -2.13
C PHE A 108 -4.99 8.38 -3.24
N VAL A 109 -4.63 7.92 -4.44
CA VAL A 109 -5.54 7.82 -5.58
C VAL A 109 -5.84 6.35 -5.85
N GLU A 110 -7.09 6.05 -6.25
CA GLU A 110 -7.42 4.72 -6.77
C GLU A 110 -6.70 4.54 -8.11
N VAL A 111 -5.70 3.67 -8.15
CA VAL A 111 -4.93 3.36 -9.38
C VAL A 111 -5.58 2.22 -10.14
N TRP A 112 -6.19 1.27 -9.43
CA TRP A 112 -6.79 0.10 -10.04
C TRP A 112 -7.91 -0.48 -9.19
N ASN A 113 -8.96 -0.97 -9.84
CA ASN A 113 -10.08 -1.66 -9.20
C ASN A 113 -10.54 -2.80 -10.10
N SER A 114 -10.50 -4.02 -9.58
CA SER A 114 -10.88 -5.26 -10.29
C SER A 114 -12.27 -5.23 -10.91
N SER A 115 -13.21 -4.47 -10.34
CA SER A 115 -14.60 -4.43 -10.78
C SER A 115 -14.85 -3.41 -11.89
N THR A 116 -13.99 -2.40 -12.03
CA THR A 116 -14.23 -1.24 -12.91
C THR A 116 -13.08 -0.96 -13.90
N SER A 117 -11.87 -1.43 -13.61
CA SER A 117 -10.71 -1.14 -14.44
C SER A 117 -10.74 -1.95 -15.74
N THR A 118 -10.50 -1.26 -16.86
CA THR A 118 -10.30 -1.89 -18.17
C THR A 118 -8.84 -2.32 -18.40
N LYS A 119 -7.93 -1.96 -17.48
CA LYS A 119 -6.49 -2.24 -17.57
C LYS A 119 -6.12 -3.38 -16.61
N LYS A 120 -5.07 -4.12 -16.96
CA LYS A 120 -4.43 -5.02 -16.00
C LYS A 120 -3.76 -4.22 -14.89
N LEU A 121 -3.70 -4.78 -13.68
CA LEU A 121 -3.12 -4.15 -12.50
C LEU A 121 -1.71 -3.60 -12.77
N LYS A 122 -0.86 -4.41 -13.41
CA LYS A 122 0.51 -4.00 -13.77
C LYS A 122 0.54 -2.72 -14.60
N ALA A 123 -0.25 -2.69 -15.68
CA ALA A 123 -0.29 -1.55 -16.60
C ALA A 123 -0.83 -0.29 -15.93
N ALA A 124 -1.81 -0.41 -15.03
CA ALA A 124 -2.34 0.72 -14.29
C ALA A 124 -1.31 1.32 -13.32
N LEU A 125 -0.53 0.47 -12.63
CA LEU A 125 0.56 0.92 -11.76
C LEU A 125 1.73 1.52 -12.55
N GLU A 126 2.11 0.96 -13.69
CA GLU A 126 3.15 1.53 -14.58
C GLU A 126 2.76 2.92 -15.09
N GLU A 127 1.49 3.13 -15.41
CA GLU A 127 0.98 4.44 -15.80
C GLU A 127 1.05 5.45 -14.64
N PHE A 128 0.66 5.03 -13.43
CA PHE A 128 0.78 5.86 -12.23
C PHE A 128 2.23 6.26 -11.95
N GLU A 129 3.18 5.31 -12.06
CA GLU A 129 4.61 5.56 -11.92
C GLU A 129 5.12 6.53 -13.00
N SER A 130 4.68 6.36 -14.25
CA SER A 130 5.12 7.18 -15.39
C SER A 130 4.59 8.61 -15.35
N GLN A 131 3.42 8.84 -14.75
CA GLN A 131 2.86 10.18 -14.53
C GLN A 131 3.57 10.94 -13.41
N ASN A 132 4.36 10.24 -12.59
CA ASN A 132 5.08 10.76 -11.45
C ASN A 132 6.56 10.30 -11.48
N PRO A 133 7.32 10.69 -12.52
CA PRO A 133 8.71 10.26 -12.63
C PRO A 133 9.52 10.91 -11.50
N ASN A 134 10.22 10.07 -10.73
CA ASN A 134 11.15 10.48 -9.68
C ASN A 134 12.11 11.59 -10.21
N GLU A 135 11.88 12.86 -9.85
CA GLU A 135 12.83 13.97 -10.04
C GLU A 135 13.90 13.96 -8.94
#